data_AF-A0A1V6D280-F1
#
_entry.id   AF-A0A1V6D280-F1
#
_cell.length_a   1.000
_cell.length_b   1.000
_cell.length_c   1.000
_cell.angle_alpha   90.00
_cell.angle_beta   90.00
_cell.angle_gamma   90.00
#
_symmetry.space_group_name_H-M   'P 1'
#
loop_
_entity.id
_entity.type
_entity.pdbx_description
1 polymer ?
#
loop_
_entity_poly.entity_id
_entity_poly.type
_entity_poly.pdbx_seq_one_letter_code
_entity_poly.pdbx_strand_id
1 'polypeptide(L)'
;MKSSRATLLTSTSQAALRKCPRLYWMRYELGLTRVRKAQPLRFGAGYHKGLELWRGLFGQHVAGILETVLAEYAVVPEWADPVEWAVERETLRALLTGYFWRYGNDNLTFASVEQAFGFPLRNPSTGHASRRFKLAGKWDGIVRLSDGRLLDMEYKTSGEDISPDADYWRRLRYDGQISLYVLAARAKGYDVAGVLYDVTRKPTIRLRQKETPEQYGQRLLDDIGQRPDYYYQRREIPRLEDDLARFQAETWQLSRHLLDLRKRANRLADPSLAWFRNISKLTCGQCEYADVCLNGMPVDPACPPAGFQILASVHPELEEEAR
;
A
#
# COMPACT_ATOMS: atom_id res chain seq x y z
N MET A 1 -11.65 -25.24 10.88
CA MET A 1 -12.57 -24.38 11.66
C MET A 1 -13.16 -23.33 10.72
N LYS A 2 -14.49 -23.30 10.51
CA LYS A 2 -15.13 -22.19 9.77
C LYS A 2 -15.05 -20.95 10.67
N SER A 3 -14.18 -20.01 10.33
CA SER A 3 -14.13 -18.70 11.01
C SER A 3 -15.52 -18.07 10.92
N SER A 4 -16.09 -17.71 12.07
CA SER A 4 -17.36 -16.96 12.17
C SER A 4 -17.22 -15.51 11.72
N ARG A 5 -15.97 -15.04 11.47
CA ARG A 5 -15.67 -13.68 11.04
C ARG A 5 -15.81 -13.51 9.53
N ALA A 6 -16.35 -12.37 9.10
CA ALA A 6 -16.40 -11.99 7.70
C ALA A 6 -14.98 -11.86 7.13
N THR A 7 -14.79 -12.23 5.87
CA THR A 7 -13.53 -11.99 5.15
C THR A 7 -13.42 -10.50 4.81
N LEU A 8 -12.30 -9.89 5.19
CA LEU A 8 -11.99 -8.50 4.81
C LEU A 8 -11.39 -8.47 3.40
N LEU A 9 -11.98 -7.65 2.52
CA LEU A 9 -11.53 -7.38 1.17
C LEU A 9 -10.84 -6.02 1.13
N THR A 10 -9.58 -5.98 1.56
CA THR A 10 -8.71 -4.80 1.42
C THR A 10 -8.23 -4.60 -0.02
N SER A 11 -7.83 -3.39 -0.39
CA SER A 11 -7.27 -3.11 -1.73
C SER A 11 -6.15 -4.08 -2.10
N THR A 12 -5.21 -4.31 -1.17
CA THR A 12 -4.09 -5.23 -1.36
C THR A 12 -4.54 -6.69 -1.51
N SER A 13 -5.55 -7.13 -0.76
CA SER A 13 -6.11 -8.48 -0.89
C SER A 13 -6.80 -8.69 -2.23
N GLN A 14 -7.52 -7.68 -2.72
CA GLN A 14 -8.19 -7.76 -4.02
C GLN A 14 -7.15 -7.78 -5.15
N ALA A 15 -6.13 -6.92 -5.08
CA ALA A 15 -5.02 -6.90 -6.03
C ALA A 15 -4.27 -8.25 -6.06
N ALA A 16 -4.03 -8.85 -4.89
CA ALA A 16 -3.42 -10.16 -4.76
C ALA A 16 -4.21 -11.25 -5.49
N LEU A 17 -5.54 -11.29 -5.31
CA LEU A 17 -6.39 -12.29 -5.96
C LEU A 17 -6.44 -12.09 -7.48
N ARG A 18 -6.55 -10.85 -7.95
CA ARG A 18 -6.50 -10.52 -9.39
C ARG A 18 -5.13 -10.88 -10.00
N LYS A 19 -4.03 -10.69 -9.25
CA LYS A 19 -2.68 -11.01 -9.70
C LYS A 19 -2.47 -12.52 -9.83
N CYS A 20 -2.76 -13.29 -8.78
CA CYS A 20 -2.56 -14.72 -8.76
C CYS A 20 -3.30 -15.36 -7.57
N PRO A 21 -4.26 -16.29 -7.78
CA PRO A 21 -4.94 -16.98 -6.69
C PRO A 21 -4.00 -17.74 -5.75
N ARG A 22 -2.90 -18.31 -6.25
CA ARG A 22 -1.88 -18.94 -5.40
C ARG A 22 -1.21 -17.95 -4.44
N LEU A 23 -0.94 -16.72 -4.87
CA LEU A 23 -0.41 -15.67 -4.01
C LEU A 23 -1.44 -15.28 -2.95
N TYR A 24 -2.72 -15.14 -3.33
CA TYR A 24 -3.78 -14.84 -2.37
C TYR A 24 -3.90 -15.93 -1.30
N TRP A 25 -3.86 -17.21 -1.71
CA TRP A 25 -3.89 -18.34 -0.79
C TRP A 25 -2.74 -18.30 0.21
N MET A 26 -1.50 -18.17 -0.26
CA MET A 26 -0.32 -18.11 0.62
C MET A 26 -0.44 -16.95 1.61
N ARG A 27 -0.79 -15.75 1.14
CA ARG A 27 -0.85 -14.58 2.02
C ARG A 27 -2.06 -14.56 2.95
N TYR A 28 -3.27 -14.73 2.42
CA TYR A 28 -4.51 -14.39 3.11
C TYR A 28 -5.28 -15.61 3.63
N GLU A 29 -5.10 -16.79 3.05
CA GLU A 29 -5.74 -18.02 3.56
C GLU A 29 -4.81 -18.75 4.55
N LEU A 30 -3.50 -18.78 4.28
CA LEU A 30 -2.53 -19.39 5.19
C LEU A 30 -1.93 -18.39 6.19
N GLY A 31 -1.92 -17.09 5.89
CA GLY A 31 -1.22 -16.11 6.72
C GLY A 31 0.30 -16.12 6.54
N LEU A 32 0.82 -16.70 5.46
CA LEU A 32 2.26 -16.80 5.22
C LEU A 32 2.84 -15.42 4.89
N THR A 33 3.83 -14.98 5.66
CA THR A 33 4.54 -13.72 5.43
C THR A 33 6.05 -13.90 5.60
N ARG A 34 6.85 -13.06 4.95
CA ARG A 34 8.29 -13.04 5.20
C ARG A 34 8.58 -12.53 6.61
N VAL A 35 9.55 -13.14 7.29
CA VAL A 35 10.06 -12.65 8.58
C VAL A 35 10.71 -11.27 8.41
N ARG A 36 11.35 -11.05 7.25
CA ARG A 36 12.02 -9.78 6.91
C ARG A 36 11.13 -8.93 6.01
N LYS A 37 11.05 -7.62 6.29
CA LYS A 37 10.41 -6.65 5.39
C LYS A 37 11.31 -6.39 4.18
N ALA A 38 10.73 -6.45 2.98
CA ALA A 38 11.45 -6.10 1.75
C ALA A 38 11.80 -4.60 1.73
N GLN A 39 12.92 -4.26 1.10
CA GLN A 39 13.42 -2.88 1.00
C GLN A 39 12.35 -1.86 0.55
N PRO A 40 11.56 -2.09 -0.52
CA PRO A 40 10.58 -1.09 -0.97
C PRO A 40 9.49 -0.79 0.07
N LEU A 41 9.11 -1.81 0.86
CA LEU A 41 8.11 -1.68 1.92
C LEU A 41 8.68 -0.95 3.13
N ARG A 42 9.95 -1.22 3.49
CA ARG A 42 10.64 -0.51 4.56
C ARG A 42 10.81 0.97 4.23
N PHE A 43 11.29 1.28 3.02
CA PHE A 43 11.41 2.66 2.54
C PHE A 43 10.07 3.40 2.56
N GLY A 44 9.02 2.78 2.01
CA GLY A 44 7.68 3.36 1.99
C GLY A 44 7.15 3.64 3.39
N ALA A 45 7.30 2.68 4.32
CA ALA A 45 6.86 2.85 5.70
C ALA A 45 7.60 4.01 6.41
N GLY A 46 8.93 4.12 6.25
CA GLY A 46 9.69 5.24 6.81
C GLY A 46 9.27 6.59 6.22
N TYR A 47 8.97 6.63 4.91
CA TYR A 47 8.46 7.84 4.26
C TYR A 47 7.08 8.24 4.79
N HIS A 48 6.11 7.32 4.84
CA HIS A 48 4.80 7.57 5.43
C HIS A 48 4.91 8.02 6.89
N LYS A 49 5.82 7.41 7.67
CA LYS A 49 6.04 7.83 9.05
C LYS A 49 6.52 9.28 9.15
N GLY A 50 7.42 9.70 8.28
CA GLY A 50 7.85 11.10 8.21
C GLY A 50 6.71 12.07 7.90
N LEU A 51 5.83 11.69 6.97
CA LEU A 51 4.64 12.50 6.64
C LEU A 51 3.61 12.53 7.78
N GLU A 52 3.39 11.39 8.45
CA GLU A 52 2.52 11.30 9.62
C GLU A 52 3.01 12.21 10.75
N LEU A 53 4.32 12.14 11.06
CA LEU A 53 4.93 13.00 12.08
C LEU A 53 4.85 14.48 11.69
N TRP A 54 5.11 14.82 10.44
CA TRP A 54 5.01 16.19 9.94
C TRP A 54 3.59 16.76 10.05
N ARG A 55 2.56 15.92 9.96
CA ARG A 55 1.15 16.30 10.17
C ARG A 55 0.75 16.34 11.65
N GLY A 56 1.19 15.36 12.44
CA GLY A 56 0.72 15.12 13.82
C GLY A 56 1.53 15.81 14.91
N LEU A 57 2.78 16.20 14.64
CA LEU A 57 3.73 16.74 15.60
C LEU A 57 4.49 17.92 14.96
N PHE A 58 4.19 19.14 15.41
CA PHE A 58 4.95 20.36 15.14
C PHE A 58 5.12 20.75 13.67
N GLY A 59 4.30 21.68 13.21
CA GLY A 59 4.52 22.37 11.93
C GLY A 59 5.82 23.18 11.83
N GLN A 60 6.88 22.96 12.63
CA GLN A 60 8.10 23.80 12.59
C GLN A 60 9.46 23.12 12.85
N HIS A 61 9.59 21.85 13.26
CA HIS A 61 10.92 21.25 13.55
C HIS A 61 11.27 20.04 12.65
N VAL A 62 11.49 20.31 11.36
CA VAL A 62 11.92 19.32 10.35
C VAL A 62 13.07 18.43 10.83
N ALA A 63 14.06 19.01 11.52
CA ALA A 63 15.19 18.26 12.08
C ALA A 63 14.75 17.14 13.03
N GLY A 64 13.81 17.41 13.94
CA GLY A 64 13.34 16.40 14.91
C GLY A 64 12.54 15.27 14.27
N ILE A 65 11.77 15.59 13.21
CA ILE A 65 11.06 14.58 12.41
C ILE A 65 12.07 13.66 11.71
N LEU A 66 13.07 14.25 11.06
CA LEU A 66 14.11 13.47 10.37
C LEU A 66 14.92 12.62 11.36
N GLU A 67 15.30 13.15 12.51
CA GLU A 67 15.97 12.37 13.57
C GLU A 67 15.14 11.15 13.98
N THR A 68 13.85 11.35 14.22
CA THR A 68 12.93 10.27 14.63
C THR A 68 12.81 9.19 13.56
N VAL A 69 12.60 9.58 12.30
CA VAL A 69 12.43 8.63 11.18
C VAL A 69 13.73 7.89 10.88
N LEU A 70 14.86 8.59 10.91
CA LEU A 70 16.16 8.03 10.53
C LEU A 70 16.81 7.24 11.66
N ALA A 71 16.28 7.29 12.89
CA ALA A 71 16.74 6.49 14.02
C ALA A 71 16.68 4.97 13.71
N GLU A 72 15.73 4.51 12.90
CA GLU A 72 15.66 3.11 12.45
C GLU A 72 16.89 2.66 11.66
N TYR A 73 17.65 3.60 11.10
CA TYR A 73 18.86 3.32 10.33
C TYR A 73 20.14 3.40 11.17
N ALA A 74 20.05 3.73 12.47
CA ALA A 74 21.22 3.88 13.35
C ALA A 74 22.02 2.58 13.51
N VAL A 75 21.36 1.43 13.39
CA VAL A 75 21.99 0.11 13.46
C VAL A 75 21.81 -0.58 12.11
N VAL A 76 22.92 -0.95 11.47
CA VAL A 76 22.91 -1.74 10.24
C VAL A 76 22.61 -3.20 10.61
N PRO A 77 21.53 -3.81 10.12
CA PRO A 77 21.27 -5.22 10.36
C PRO A 77 22.36 -6.10 9.73
N GLU A 78 22.70 -7.24 10.35
CA GLU A 78 23.74 -8.16 9.84
C GLU A 78 23.53 -8.64 8.40
N TRP A 79 22.27 -8.69 7.95
CA TRP A 79 21.92 -9.13 6.60
C TRP A 79 21.99 -8.02 5.55
N ALA A 80 22.14 -6.76 5.96
CA ALA A 80 22.11 -5.61 5.09
C ALA A 80 23.53 -5.21 4.66
N ASP A 81 23.68 -4.79 3.40
CA ASP A 81 24.91 -4.12 2.98
C ASP A 81 24.99 -2.73 3.64
N PRO A 82 26.08 -2.39 4.35
CA PRO A 82 26.19 -1.12 5.05
C PRO A 82 26.11 0.11 4.15
N VAL A 83 26.60 0.01 2.91
CA VAL A 83 26.60 1.11 1.95
C VAL A 83 25.18 1.31 1.41
N GLU A 84 24.51 0.24 0.99
CA GLU A 84 23.12 0.33 0.53
C GLU A 84 22.17 0.84 1.63
N TRP A 85 22.40 0.41 2.88
CA TRP A 85 21.64 0.88 4.04
C TRP A 85 21.81 2.39 4.27
N ALA A 86 23.05 2.88 4.19
CA ALA A 86 23.34 4.32 4.31
C ALA A 86 22.78 5.13 3.12
N VAL A 87 22.88 4.61 1.89
CA VAL A 87 22.30 5.26 0.70
C VAL A 87 20.77 5.37 0.82
N GLU A 88 20.11 4.35 1.34
CA GLU A 88 18.67 4.39 1.56
C GLU A 88 18.29 5.42 2.64
N ARG A 89 19.03 5.47 3.75
CA ARG A 89 18.87 6.49 4.79
C ARG A 89 18.98 7.91 4.20
N GLU A 90 20.01 8.16 3.40
CA GLU A 90 20.25 9.46 2.77
C GLU A 90 19.20 9.79 1.71
N THR A 91 18.71 8.79 0.98
CA THR A 91 17.59 8.93 0.04
C THR A 91 16.31 9.34 0.78
N LEU A 92 16.00 8.68 1.89
CA LEU A 92 14.83 8.98 2.70
C LEU A 92 14.91 10.40 3.30
N ARG A 93 16.09 10.77 3.83
CA ARG A 93 16.37 12.12 4.35
C ARG A 93 16.13 13.19 3.29
N ALA A 94 16.73 13.03 2.10
CA ALA A 94 16.63 14.04 1.04
C ALA A 94 15.21 14.18 0.49
N LEU A 95 14.49 13.07 0.26
CA LEU A 95 13.11 13.11 -0.22
C LEU A 95 12.15 13.74 0.80
N LEU A 96 12.26 13.40 2.09
CA LEU A 96 11.43 14.04 3.11
C LEU A 96 11.75 15.53 3.24
N THR A 97 13.03 15.90 3.24
CA THR A 97 13.46 17.31 3.31
C THR A 97 12.90 18.12 2.14
N GLY A 98 13.04 17.61 0.92
CA GLY A 98 12.51 18.27 -0.26
C GLY A 98 10.99 18.33 -0.28
N TYR A 99 10.32 17.28 0.20
CA TYR A 99 8.86 17.26 0.33
C TYR A 99 8.36 18.33 1.31
N PHE A 100 8.96 18.42 2.49
CA PHE A 100 8.61 19.44 3.50
C PHE A 100 8.88 20.86 2.99
N TRP A 101 9.94 21.06 2.20
CA TRP A 101 10.17 22.34 1.54
C TRP A 101 9.10 22.64 0.47
N ARG A 102 8.79 21.67 -0.40
CA ARG A 102 7.86 21.84 -1.52
C ARG A 102 6.45 22.18 -1.05
N TYR A 103 6.00 21.51 0.00
CA TYR A 103 4.64 21.57 0.53
C TYR A 103 4.54 22.28 1.88
N GLY A 104 5.62 22.94 2.33
CA GLY A 104 5.72 23.61 3.62
C GLY A 104 4.69 24.73 3.85
N ASN A 105 4.21 25.32 2.75
CA ASN A 105 3.21 26.40 2.77
C ASN A 105 1.81 25.91 2.38
N ASP A 106 1.59 24.60 2.32
CA ASP A 106 0.27 24.05 2.01
C ASP A 106 -0.69 24.27 3.18
N ASN A 107 -1.90 24.71 2.85
CA ASN A 107 -2.96 24.96 3.82
C ASN A 107 -4.00 23.81 3.82
N LEU A 108 -3.54 22.56 3.75
CA LEU A 108 -4.42 21.40 3.86
C LEU A 108 -4.81 21.17 5.32
N THR A 109 -6.11 21.02 5.58
CA THR A 109 -6.61 20.69 6.93
C THR A 109 -7.14 19.26 6.95
N PHE A 110 -6.83 18.52 8.00
CA PHE A 110 -7.22 17.11 8.11
C PHE A 110 -8.50 16.97 8.94
N ALA A 111 -9.52 16.34 8.34
CA ALA A 111 -10.77 15.96 9.01
C ALA A 111 -10.69 14.56 9.64
N SER A 112 -9.76 13.72 9.18
CA SER A 112 -9.47 12.38 9.70
C SER A 112 -8.04 12.00 9.30
N VAL A 113 -7.36 11.21 10.13
CA VAL A 113 -5.97 10.76 9.89
C VAL A 113 -5.86 9.30 10.30
N GLU A 114 -5.22 8.47 9.48
CA GLU A 114 -4.86 7.08 9.81
C GLU A 114 -6.03 6.25 10.39
N GLN A 115 -7.25 6.49 9.92
CA GLN A 115 -8.44 5.83 10.45
C GLN A 115 -8.74 4.54 9.68
N ALA A 116 -8.93 3.46 10.42
CA ALA A 116 -9.42 2.20 9.88
C ALA A 116 -10.91 2.29 9.54
N PHE A 117 -11.32 1.55 8.51
CA PHE A 117 -12.71 1.47 8.11
C PHE A 117 -13.10 0.04 7.72
N GLY A 118 -14.38 -0.27 7.91
CA GLY A 118 -15.02 -1.50 7.48
C GLY A 118 -16.49 -1.26 7.16
N PHE A 119 -16.97 -1.84 6.07
CA PHE A 119 -18.38 -1.80 5.70
C PHE A 119 -18.77 -3.04 4.88
N PRO A 120 -20.03 -3.48 4.92
CA PRO A 120 -20.43 -4.69 4.21
C PRO A 120 -20.30 -4.53 2.69
N LEU A 121 -19.77 -5.55 2.02
CA LEU A 121 -19.87 -5.64 0.57
C LEU A 121 -21.36 -5.81 0.20
N ARG A 122 -21.88 -4.97 -0.69
CA ARG A 122 -23.27 -5.04 -1.14
C ARG A 122 -23.39 -5.72 -2.50
N ASN A 123 -24.45 -6.49 -2.68
CA ASN A 123 -24.80 -7.03 -3.99
C ASN A 123 -25.24 -5.87 -4.90
N PRO A 124 -24.58 -5.66 -6.06
CA PRO A 124 -24.92 -4.55 -6.96
C PRO A 124 -26.33 -4.64 -7.54
N SER A 125 -26.94 -5.82 -7.67
CA SER A 125 -28.29 -5.96 -8.23
C SER A 125 -29.42 -5.87 -7.20
N THR A 126 -29.16 -6.19 -5.94
CA THR A 126 -30.20 -6.24 -4.89
C THR A 126 -29.98 -5.27 -3.73
N GLY A 127 -28.80 -4.65 -3.64
CA GLY A 127 -28.42 -3.77 -2.52
C GLY A 127 -28.16 -4.50 -1.18
N HIS A 128 -28.45 -5.81 -1.10
CA HIS A 128 -28.31 -6.58 0.13
C HIS A 128 -26.84 -6.74 0.54
N ALA A 129 -26.59 -6.58 1.84
CA ALA A 129 -25.28 -6.77 2.45
C ALA A 129 -24.85 -8.25 2.43
N SER A 130 -23.60 -8.49 2.08
CA SER A 130 -22.95 -9.80 2.19
C SER A 130 -22.75 -10.17 3.65
N ARG A 131 -23.11 -11.40 4.01
CA ARG A 131 -22.81 -12.00 5.32
C ARG A 131 -21.39 -12.55 5.43
N ARG A 132 -20.66 -12.62 4.32
CA ARG A 132 -19.34 -13.29 4.24
C ARG A 132 -18.18 -12.35 3.98
N PHE A 133 -18.46 -11.16 3.46
CA PHE A 133 -17.44 -10.23 2.99
C PHE A 133 -17.73 -8.81 3.47
N LYS A 134 -16.69 -8.16 3.97
CA LYS A 134 -16.65 -6.72 4.21
C LYS A 134 -15.56 -6.10 3.34
N LEU A 135 -15.78 -4.89 2.87
CA LEU A 135 -14.74 -4.02 2.35
C LEU A 135 -14.08 -3.35 3.56
N ALA A 136 -12.75 -3.28 3.58
CA ALA A 136 -12.02 -2.71 4.71
C ALA A 136 -10.68 -2.15 4.28
N GLY A 137 -10.09 -1.32 5.13
CA GLY A 137 -8.79 -0.72 4.90
C GLY A 137 -8.50 0.38 5.91
N LYS A 138 -7.46 1.15 5.61
CA LYS A 138 -7.02 2.31 6.37
C LYS A 138 -6.61 3.36 5.35
N TRP A 139 -7.11 4.57 5.47
CA TRP A 139 -6.68 5.70 4.63
C TRP A 139 -5.60 6.50 5.37
N ASP A 140 -4.74 7.20 4.62
CA ASP A 140 -3.74 8.09 5.25
C ASP A 140 -4.43 9.33 5.84
N GLY A 141 -5.51 9.84 5.23
CA GLY A 141 -6.35 10.88 5.82
C GLY A 141 -7.52 11.34 4.96
N ILE A 142 -8.42 12.13 5.56
CA ILE A 142 -9.42 12.93 4.83
C ILE A 142 -9.02 14.39 4.96
N VAL A 143 -8.83 15.07 3.84
CA VAL A 143 -8.38 16.46 3.79
C VAL A 143 -9.48 17.39 3.28
N ARG A 144 -9.53 18.59 3.84
CA ARG A 144 -10.30 19.71 3.33
C ARG A 144 -9.39 20.66 2.57
N LEU A 145 -9.74 20.91 1.31
CA LEU A 145 -9.08 21.87 0.45
C LEU A 145 -9.45 23.32 0.84
N SER A 146 -8.71 24.28 0.30
CA SER A 146 -8.98 25.71 0.53
C SER A 146 -10.36 26.17 0.02
N ASP A 147 -10.92 25.48 -0.99
CA ASP A 147 -12.27 25.70 -1.51
C ASP A 147 -13.38 25.01 -0.68
N GLY A 148 -13.02 24.32 0.40
CA GLY A 148 -13.94 23.65 1.32
C GLY A 148 -14.30 22.21 0.94
N ARG A 149 -13.96 21.73 -0.27
CA ARG A 149 -14.19 20.33 -0.67
C ARG A 149 -13.40 19.36 0.19
N LEU A 150 -13.98 18.18 0.44
CA LEU A 150 -13.28 17.06 1.08
C LEU A 150 -12.77 16.08 0.03
N LEU A 151 -11.53 15.63 0.20
CA LEU A 151 -10.94 14.54 -0.56
C LEU A 151 -10.33 13.54 0.42
N ASP A 152 -10.31 12.27 0.03
CA ASP A 152 -9.42 11.30 0.67
C ASP A 152 -7.98 11.61 0.25
N MET A 153 -7.02 11.49 1.14
CA MET A 153 -5.61 11.76 0.89
C MET A 153 -4.84 10.45 0.91
N GLU A 154 -4.13 10.17 -0.18
CA GLU A 154 -3.31 8.97 -0.33
C GLU A 154 -1.88 9.36 -0.69
N TYR A 155 -0.94 8.93 0.14
CA TYR A 155 0.48 9.04 -0.12
C TYR A 155 1.01 7.81 -0.82
N LYS A 156 1.91 8.03 -1.78
CA LYS A 156 2.66 6.96 -2.41
C LYS A 156 4.11 7.34 -2.64
N THR A 157 4.96 6.32 -2.59
CA THR A 157 6.27 6.38 -3.24
C THR A 157 6.25 5.49 -4.49
N SER A 158 6.82 5.98 -5.59
CA SER A 158 6.82 5.24 -6.87
C SER A 158 8.19 5.25 -7.51
N GLY A 159 8.61 4.14 -8.10
CA GLY A 159 9.78 4.09 -8.98
C GLY A 159 9.46 4.42 -10.44
N GLU A 160 8.18 4.60 -10.77
CA GLU A 160 7.71 4.85 -12.13
C GLU A 160 7.81 6.33 -12.52
N ASP A 161 7.65 6.61 -13.81
CA ASP A 161 7.48 7.98 -14.25
C ASP A 161 6.13 8.55 -13.79
N ILE A 162 6.18 9.70 -13.13
CA ILE A 162 5.02 10.42 -12.59
C ILE A 162 4.81 11.75 -13.32
N SER A 163 5.49 11.97 -14.45
CA SER A 163 5.30 13.15 -15.29
C SER A 163 3.81 13.33 -15.67
N PRO A 164 3.37 14.56 -15.98
CA PRO A 164 1.96 14.85 -16.18
C PRO A 164 1.19 13.94 -17.15
N ASP A 165 1.86 13.48 -18.21
CA ASP A 165 1.26 12.65 -19.26
C ASP A 165 1.61 11.16 -19.12
N ALA A 166 2.27 10.78 -18.02
CA ALA A 166 2.68 9.40 -17.79
C ALA A 166 1.46 8.46 -17.64
N ASP A 167 1.62 7.23 -18.13
CA ASP A 167 0.63 6.16 -17.99
C ASP A 167 0.28 5.86 -16.52
N TYR A 168 1.14 6.25 -15.59
CA TYR A 168 0.89 6.19 -14.14
C TYR A 168 -0.48 6.78 -13.79
N TRP A 169 -0.75 8.02 -14.22
CA TRP A 169 -2.00 8.73 -13.93
C TRP A 169 -3.20 8.15 -14.68
N ARG A 170 -2.97 7.62 -15.90
CA ARG A 170 -4.04 6.97 -16.69
C ARG A 170 -4.54 5.71 -15.99
N ARG A 171 -3.66 4.92 -15.39
CA ARG A 171 -4.03 3.71 -14.64
C ARG A 171 -4.85 4.03 -13.39
N LEU A 172 -4.53 5.12 -12.69
CA LEU A 172 -5.28 5.54 -11.50
C LEU A 172 -6.77 5.78 -11.78
N ARG A 173 -7.17 6.12 -13.02
CA ARG A 173 -8.60 6.29 -13.36
C ARG A 173 -9.44 5.02 -13.18
N TYR A 174 -8.83 3.84 -13.23
CA TYR A 174 -9.52 2.56 -13.02
C TYR A 174 -8.97 1.78 -11.81
N ASP A 175 -8.15 2.43 -10.97
CA ASP A 175 -7.67 1.82 -9.76
C ASP A 175 -8.81 1.69 -8.74
N GLY A 176 -9.11 0.44 -8.37
CA GLY A 176 -10.15 0.11 -7.40
C GLY A 176 -9.84 0.57 -5.98
N GLN A 177 -8.58 0.83 -5.62
CA GLN A 177 -8.21 1.40 -4.32
C GLN A 177 -8.89 2.76 -4.11
N ILE A 178 -8.86 3.61 -5.14
CA ILE A 178 -9.45 4.96 -5.10
C ILE A 178 -10.96 4.86 -4.90
N SER A 179 -11.63 3.96 -5.62
CA SER A 179 -13.08 3.74 -5.46
C SER A 179 -13.43 3.17 -4.09
N LEU A 180 -12.60 2.29 -3.54
CA LEU A 180 -12.77 1.75 -2.18
C LEU A 180 -12.76 2.87 -1.13
N TYR A 181 -11.81 3.78 -1.22
CA TYR A 181 -11.68 4.90 -0.28
C TYR A 181 -12.83 5.89 -0.37
N VAL A 182 -13.23 6.27 -1.58
CA VAL A 182 -14.41 7.15 -1.75
C VAL A 182 -15.67 6.52 -1.12
N LEU A 183 -15.91 5.23 -1.36
CA LEU A 183 -17.03 4.53 -0.73
C LEU A 183 -16.89 4.44 0.80
N ALA A 184 -15.67 4.20 1.30
CA ALA A 184 -15.40 4.11 2.73
C ALA A 184 -15.63 5.45 3.45
N ALA A 185 -15.08 6.53 2.89
CA ALA A 185 -15.23 7.89 3.41
C ALA A 185 -16.71 8.29 3.46
N ARG A 186 -17.47 8.06 2.38
CA ARG A 186 -18.92 8.31 2.34
C ARG A 186 -19.68 7.47 3.36
N ALA A 187 -19.32 6.19 3.53
CA ALA A 187 -19.93 5.33 4.54
C ALA A 187 -19.65 5.80 5.98
N LYS A 188 -18.56 6.54 6.21
CA LYS A 188 -18.20 7.15 7.50
C LYS A 188 -18.70 8.60 7.64
N GLY A 189 -19.47 9.10 6.67
CA GLY A 189 -20.12 10.41 6.71
C GLY A 189 -19.32 11.56 6.08
N TYR A 190 -18.20 11.27 5.41
CA TYR A 190 -17.44 12.27 4.66
C TYR A 190 -17.93 12.33 3.21
N ASP A 191 -18.44 13.49 2.80
CA ASP A 191 -18.82 13.75 1.42
C ASP A 191 -17.59 14.05 0.56
N VAL A 192 -16.88 12.99 0.15
CA VAL A 192 -15.71 13.08 -0.73
C VAL A 192 -16.10 12.77 -2.19
N ALA A 193 -15.51 13.54 -3.12
CA ALA A 193 -15.71 13.38 -4.56
C ALA A 193 -14.53 12.67 -5.26
N GLY A 194 -13.47 12.34 -4.53
CA GLY A 194 -12.27 11.74 -5.10
C GLY A 194 -11.14 11.61 -4.08
N VAL A 195 -9.95 11.36 -4.60
CA VAL A 195 -8.71 11.23 -3.82
C VAL A 195 -7.73 12.31 -4.26
N LEU A 196 -7.12 13.01 -3.31
CA LEU A 196 -5.91 13.79 -3.50
C LEU A 196 -4.72 12.82 -3.44
N TYR A 197 -4.23 12.44 -4.61
CA TYR A 197 -3.16 11.47 -4.76
C TYR A 197 -1.82 12.19 -4.77
N ASP A 198 -1.01 11.96 -3.75
CA ASP A 198 0.27 12.61 -3.52
C ASP A 198 1.39 11.58 -3.66
N VAL A 199 2.16 11.71 -4.74
CA VAL A 199 3.19 10.74 -5.12
C VAL A 199 4.58 11.37 -5.10
N THR A 200 5.49 10.69 -4.40
CA THR A 200 6.92 10.97 -4.42
C THR A 200 7.65 9.94 -5.27
N ARG A 201 8.33 10.40 -6.32
CA ARG A 201 9.18 9.56 -7.16
C ARG A 201 10.47 9.21 -6.42
N LYS A 202 10.81 7.93 -6.41
CA LYS A 202 12.12 7.45 -5.97
C LYS A 202 13.19 7.89 -6.97
N PRO A 203 14.35 8.39 -6.52
CA PRO A 203 15.39 8.86 -7.42
C PRO A 203 15.89 7.75 -8.33
N THR A 204 16.24 8.13 -9.56
CA THR A 204 16.94 7.25 -10.51
C THR A 204 18.45 7.41 -10.44
N ILE A 205 18.93 8.50 -9.83
CA ILE A 205 20.35 8.71 -9.56
C ILE A 205 20.86 7.66 -8.58
N ARG A 206 22.11 7.24 -8.76
CA ARG A 206 22.77 6.22 -7.94
C ARG A 206 24.05 6.77 -7.31
N LEU A 207 24.51 6.11 -6.25
CA LEU A 207 25.82 6.34 -5.65
C LEU A 207 26.93 6.12 -6.70
N ARG A 208 27.89 7.04 -6.80
CA ARG A 208 29.06 6.93 -7.70
C ARG A 208 30.22 6.22 -7.01
N GLN A 209 31.15 5.64 -7.77
CA GLN A 209 32.28 4.86 -7.23
C GLN A 209 33.19 5.58 -6.21
N LYS A 210 33.24 6.92 -6.23
CA LYS A 210 34.07 7.74 -5.33
C LYS A 210 33.25 8.74 -4.52
N GLU A 211 31.97 8.43 -4.32
CA GLU A 211 31.03 9.27 -3.60
C GLU A 211 30.64 8.58 -2.29
N THR A 212 30.67 9.31 -1.18
CA THR A 212 30.12 8.79 0.08
C THR A 212 28.59 8.89 0.07
N PRO A 213 27.88 8.09 0.90
CA PRO A 213 26.42 8.21 1.03
C PRO A 213 25.95 9.64 1.31
N GLU A 214 26.66 10.39 2.15
CA GLU A 214 26.33 11.78 2.51
C GLU A 214 26.50 12.73 1.32
N GLN A 215 27.57 12.56 0.54
CA GLN A 215 27.78 13.31 -0.71
C GLN A 215 26.70 13.00 -1.74
N TYR A 216 26.30 11.73 -1.84
CA TYR A 216 25.15 11.32 -2.64
C TYR A 216 23.85 11.98 -2.16
N GLY A 217 23.61 12.00 -0.85
CA GLY A 217 22.44 12.64 -0.24
C GLY A 217 22.39 14.14 -0.54
N GLN A 218 23.53 14.84 -0.45
CA GLN A 218 23.62 16.25 -0.83
C GLN A 218 23.32 16.47 -2.31
N ARG A 219 23.94 15.66 -3.20
CA ARG A 219 23.67 15.76 -4.64
C ARG A 219 22.21 15.47 -4.99
N LEU A 220 21.57 14.54 -4.27
CA LEU A 220 20.14 14.28 -4.42
C LEU A 220 19.31 15.48 -3.99
N LEU A 221 19.65 16.13 -2.87
CA LEU A 221 18.97 17.32 -2.40
C LEU A 221 19.10 18.49 -3.39
N ASP A 222 20.30 18.69 -3.95
CA ASP A 222 20.55 19.71 -4.98
C ASP A 222 19.70 19.43 -6.23
N ASP A 223 19.61 18.17 -6.66
CA ASP A 223 18.80 17.77 -7.81
C ASP A 223 17.29 17.96 -7.56
N ILE A 224 16.83 17.66 -6.34
CA ILE A 224 15.45 17.94 -5.92
C ILE A 224 15.16 19.45 -5.97
N GLY A 225 16.09 20.29 -5.50
CA GLY A 225 15.94 21.74 -5.54
C GLY A 225 15.87 22.29 -6.96
N GLN A 226 16.60 21.68 -7.91
CA GLN A 226 16.58 22.07 -9.32
C GLN A 226 15.34 21.56 -10.07
N ARG A 227 14.82 20.39 -9.70
CA ARG A 227 13.76 19.70 -10.45
C ARG A 227 12.66 19.15 -9.54
N PRO A 228 12.00 19.96 -8.71
CA PRO A 228 11.07 19.44 -7.71
C PRO A 228 9.87 18.68 -8.31
N ASP A 229 9.38 19.11 -9.46
CA ASP A 229 8.24 18.46 -10.14
C ASP A 229 8.59 17.09 -10.74
N TYR A 230 9.88 16.75 -10.85
CA TYR A 230 10.32 15.38 -11.17
C TYR A 230 10.08 14.42 -9.98
N TYR A 231 10.18 14.95 -8.76
CA TYR A 231 10.11 14.18 -7.51
C TYR A 231 8.73 14.20 -6.88
N TYR A 232 8.02 15.32 -6.93
CA TYR A 232 6.76 15.49 -6.19
C TYR A 232 5.64 15.88 -7.14
N GLN A 233 4.58 15.08 -7.12
CA GLN A 233 3.36 15.38 -7.86
C GLN A 233 2.16 15.10 -6.98
N ARG A 234 1.22 16.04 -6.96
CA ARG A 234 -0.06 15.88 -6.28
C ARG A 234 -1.19 16.16 -7.26
N ARG A 235 -2.16 15.26 -7.34
CA ARG A 235 -3.29 15.38 -8.26
C ARG A 235 -4.59 14.95 -7.62
N GLU A 236 -5.66 15.68 -7.93
CA GLU A 236 -7.02 15.23 -7.66
C GLU A 236 -7.40 14.14 -8.68
N ILE A 237 -7.80 12.99 -8.17
CA ILE A 237 -8.34 11.89 -8.96
C ILE A 237 -9.84 11.78 -8.64
N PRO A 238 -10.72 12.34 -9.49
CA PRO A 238 -12.15 12.29 -9.26
C PRO A 238 -12.69 10.87 -9.43
N ARG A 239 -13.80 10.58 -8.75
CA ARG A 239 -14.57 9.35 -8.92
C ARG A 239 -16.03 9.67 -9.20
N LEU A 240 -16.50 9.22 -10.36
CA LEU A 240 -17.89 9.34 -10.75
C LEU A 240 -18.70 8.17 -10.19
N GLU A 241 -20.01 8.34 -10.07
CA GLU A 241 -20.91 7.26 -9.58
C GLU A 241 -20.81 5.99 -10.43
N ASP A 242 -20.63 6.12 -11.75
CA ASP A 242 -20.43 4.99 -12.66
C ASP A 242 -19.14 4.21 -12.36
N ASP A 243 -18.07 4.89 -11.92
CA ASP A 243 -16.82 4.23 -11.52
C ASP A 243 -16.99 3.47 -10.20
N LEU A 244 -17.76 4.04 -9.28
CA LEU A 244 -18.09 3.39 -8.00
C LEU A 244 -18.97 2.16 -8.23
N ALA A 245 -19.98 2.27 -9.09
CA ALA A 245 -20.85 1.16 -9.47
C ALA A 245 -20.06 0.03 -10.15
N ARG A 246 -19.16 0.37 -11.09
CA ARG A 246 -18.27 -0.60 -11.74
C ARG A 246 -17.39 -1.32 -10.71
N PHE A 247 -16.74 -0.56 -9.82
CA PHE A 247 -15.92 -1.13 -8.76
C PHE A 247 -16.70 -2.09 -7.85
N GLN A 248 -17.92 -1.75 -7.45
CA GLN A 248 -18.79 -2.61 -6.65
C GLN A 248 -19.12 -3.92 -7.39
N ALA A 249 -19.45 -3.83 -8.68
CA ALA A 249 -19.74 -5.00 -9.51
C ALA A 249 -18.52 -5.93 -9.66
N GLU A 250 -17.35 -5.39 -9.95
CA GLU A 250 -16.10 -6.15 -10.05
C GLU A 250 -15.71 -6.80 -8.72
N THR A 251 -15.86 -6.06 -7.61
CA THR A 251 -15.58 -6.57 -6.26
C THR A 251 -16.55 -7.70 -5.89
N TRP A 252 -17.81 -7.59 -6.29
CA TRP A 252 -18.79 -8.67 -6.11
C TRP A 252 -18.39 -9.92 -6.89
N GLN A 253 -18.03 -9.79 -8.17
CA GLN A 253 -17.53 -10.91 -8.99
C GLN A 253 -16.29 -11.56 -8.37
N LEU A 254 -15.33 -10.76 -7.91
CA LEU A 254 -14.13 -11.22 -7.23
C LEU A 254 -14.47 -12.01 -5.96
N SER A 255 -15.44 -11.55 -5.16
CA SER A 255 -15.90 -12.26 -3.97
C SER A 255 -16.55 -13.62 -4.29
N ARG A 256 -17.27 -13.71 -5.41
CA ARG A 256 -17.87 -14.97 -5.90
C ARG A 256 -16.80 -15.94 -6.34
N HIS A 257 -15.77 -15.46 -7.05
CA HIS A 257 -14.61 -16.26 -7.43
C HIS A 257 -13.89 -16.83 -6.19
N LEU A 258 -13.67 -16.00 -5.17
CA LEU A 258 -13.06 -16.44 -3.91
C LEU A 258 -13.88 -17.53 -3.19
N LEU A 259 -15.21 -17.41 -3.19
CA LEU A 259 -16.07 -18.48 -2.64
C LEU A 259 -15.95 -19.79 -3.40
N ASP A 260 -15.81 -19.74 -4.72
CA ASP A 260 -15.65 -20.94 -5.54
C ASP A 260 -14.31 -21.64 -5.25
N LEU A 261 -13.22 -20.87 -5.20
CA LEU A 261 -11.88 -21.37 -4.82
C LEU A 261 -11.93 -22.05 -3.45
N ARG A 262 -12.52 -21.41 -2.43
CA ARG A 262 -12.68 -22.00 -1.09
C ARG A 262 -13.54 -23.26 -1.09
N LYS A 263 -14.64 -23.27 -1.85
CA LYS A 263 -15.52 -24.44 -1.98
C LYS A 263 -14.77 -25.62 -2.59
N ARG A 264 -13.96 -25.38 -3.60
CA ARG A 264 -13.10 -26.39 -4.23
C ARG A 264 -12.02 -26.87 -3.26
N ALA A 265 -11.34 -25.97 -2.56
CA ALA A 265 -10.29 -26.28 -1.59
C ALA A 265 -10.78 -27.26 -0.51
N ASN A 266 -12.00 -27.04 0.01
CA ASN A 266 -12.61 -27.91 1.02
C ASN A 266 -12.94 -29.34 0.54
N ARG A 267 -12.85 -29.62 -0.76
CA ARG A 267 -13.17 -30.93 -1.35
C ARG A 267 -11.93 -31.71 -1.80
N LEU A 268 -10.75 -31.10 -1.70
CA LEU A 268 -9.50 -31.68 -2.17
C LEU A 268 -8.68 -32.17 -0.98
N ALA A 269 -7.94 -33.27 -1.17
CA ALA A 269 -6.99 -33.76 -0.17
C ALA A 269 -5.85 -32.76 0.05
N ASP A 270 -5.38 -32.11 -1.03
CA ASP A 270 -4.53 -30.92 -0.97
C ASP A 270 -5.36 -29.66 -1.32
N PRO A 271 -5.72 -28.82 -0.34
CA PRO A 271 -6.42 -27.56 -0.57
C PRO A 271 -5.68 -26.61 -1.53
N SER A 272 -4.35 -26.69 -1.61
CA SER A 272 -3.54 -25.82 -2.45
C SER A 272 -3.91 -25.95 -3.94
N LEU A 273 -4.37 -27.13 -4.37
CA LEU A 273 -4.75 -27.41 -5.76
C LEU A 273 -5.99 -26.65 -6.24
N ALA A 274 -6.78 -26.06 -5.34
CA ALA A 274 -7.86 -25.15 -5.74
C ALA A 274 -7.32 -23.79 -6.22
N TRP A 275 -6.13 -23.40 -5.78
CA TRP A 275 -5.55 -22.06 -5.97
C TRP A 275 -4.51 -22.12 -7.09
N PHE A 276 -4.99 -21.95 -8.32
CA PHE A 276 -4.15 -22.00 -9.50
C PHE A 276 -3.12 -20.86 -9.54
N ARG A 277 -2.01 -21.11 -10.23
CA ARG A 277 -0.91 -20.16 -10.41
C ARG A 277 -1.17 -19.34 -11.68
N ASN A 278 -0.82 -18.06 -11.65
CA ASN A 278 -0.68 -17.22 -12.84
C ASN A 278 0.82 -17.03 -13.11
N ILE A 279 1.42 -17.87 -13.94
CA ILE A 279 2.87 -17.91 -14.15
C ILE A 279 3.27 -16.99 -15.30
N SER A 280 4.04 -15.96 -14.98
CA SER A 280 4.72 -15.13 -15.97
C SER A 280 5.90 -14.41 -15.33
N LYS A 281 6.82 -13.88 -16.12
CA LYS A 281 7.91 -13.03 -15.62
C LYS A 281 7.38 -11.81 -14.86
N LEU A 282 6.27 -11.22 -15.32
CA LEU A 282 5.65 -10.04 -14.71
C LEU A 282 4.91 -10.37 -13.41
N THR A 283 4.31 -11.56 -13.31
CA THR A 283 3.62 -12.01 -12.10
C THR A 283 4.60 -12.50 -11.05
N CYS A 284 5.52 -13.38 -11.45
CA CYS A 284 6.42 -14.11 -10.54
C CYS A 284 7.67 -13.31 -10.17
N GLY A 285 8.21 -12.47 -11.07
CA GLY A 285 9.48 -11.77 -10.83
C GLY A 285 9.46 -10.76 -9.68
N GLN A 286 8.27 -10.36 -9.24
CA GLN A 286 8.04 -9.47 -8.08
C GLN A 286 7.16 -10.14 -7.01
N CYS A 287 6.99 -11.46 -7.08
CA CYS A 287 6.21 -12.21 -6.10
C CYS A 287 7.10 -12.60 -4.92
N GLU A 288 6.71 -12.22 -3.70
CA GLU A 288 7.49 -12.55 -2.49
C GLU A 288 7.58 -14.06 -2.20
N TYR A 289 6.68 -14.85 -2.80
CA TYR A 289 6.62 -16.31 -2.69
C TYR A 289 7.20 -17.04 -3.93
N ALA A 290 7.87 -16.32 -4.85
CA ALA A 290 8.35 -16.92 -6.10
C ALA A 290 9.23 -18.14 -5.85
N ASP A 291 10.20 -18.06 -4.93
CA ASP A 291 11.13 -19.16 -4.64
C ASP A 291 10.39 -20.38 -4.11
N VAL A 292 9.49 -20.20 -3.15
CA VAL A 292 8.67 -21.30 -2.58
C VAL A 292 7.75 -21.89 -3.65
N CYS A 293 7.09 -21.04 -4.44
CA CYS A 293 6.06 -21.44 -5.39
C CYS A 293 6.62 -22.13 -6.64
N LEU A 294 7.71 -21.60 -7.21
CA LEU A 294 8.32 -22.08 -8.45
C LEU A 294 9.17 -23.34 -8.23
N ASN A 295 9.75 -23.52 -7.04
CA ASN A 295 10.45 -24.75 -6.68
C ASN A 295 9.50 -25.85 -6.16
N GLY A 296 8.19 -25.61 -6.16
CA GLY A 296 7.20 -26.61 -5.74
C GLY A 296 7.29 -27.00 -4.26
N MET A 297 7.86 -26.13 -3.42
CA MET A 297 8.01 -26.41 -1.99
C MET A 297 6.62 -26.50 -1.32
N PRO A 298 6.36 -27.54 -0.52
CA PRO A 298 5.14 -27.61 0.27
C PRO A 298 5.14 -26.47 1.30
N VAL A 299 3.96 -25.89 1.54
CA VAL A 299 3.76 -24.88 2.59
C VAL A 299 2.89 -25.52 3.66
N ASP A 300 3.52 -25.97 4.74
CA ASP A 300 2.85 -26.41 5.95
C ASP A 300 2.77 -25.25 6.95
N PRO A 301 1.57 -24.77 7.33
CA PRO A 301 1.45 -23.73 8.35
C PRO A 301 2.06 -24.10 9.71
N ALA A 302 2.18 -25.41 10.03
CA ALA A 302 2.84 -25.86 11.25
C ALA A 302 4.37 -25.80 11.16
N CYS A 303 4.92 -25.80 9.94
CA CYS A 303 6.36 -25.75 9.66
C CYS A 303 6.61 -24.86 8.43
N PRO A 304 6.52 -23.52 8.58
CA PRO A 304 6.65 -22.61 7.45
C PRO A 304 8.06 -22.68 6.84
N PRO A 305 8.20 -22.45 5.52
CA PRO A 305 9.51 -22.43 4.86
C PRO A 305 10.48 -21.42 5.49
N ALA A 306 11.78 -21.70 5.40
CA ALA A 306 12.81 -20.81 5.94
C ALA A 306 12.64 -19.36 5.46
N GLY A 307 12.72 -18.41 6.39
CA GLY A 307 12.50 -16.99 6.13
C GLY A 307 11.03 -16.55 6.10
N PHE A 308 10.08 -17.46 6.34
CA PHE A 308 8.66 -17.17 6.48
C PHE A 308 8.13 -17.52 7.87
N GLN A 309 7.01 -16.90 8.21
CA GLN A 309 6.22 -17.18 9.41
C GLN A 309 4.74 -17.13 9.08
N ILE A 310 3.90 -17.71 9.95
CA ILE A 310 2.44 -17.65 9.86
C ILE A 310 1.91 -16.59 10.82
N LEU A 311 1.14 -15.64 10.30
CA LEU A 311 0.43 -14.66 11.11
C LEU A 311 -0.91 -15.22 11.61
N ALA A 312 -1.21 -15.00 12.88
CA ALA A 312 -2.53 -15.29 13.43
C ALA A 312 -3.63 -14.37 12.85
N SER A 313 -3.25 -13.14 12.51
CA SER A 313 -4.09 -12.13 11.87
C SER A 313 -3.29 -11.45 10.77
N VAL A 314 -3.80 -11.49 9.52
CA VAL A 314 -3.15 -10.87 8.35
C VAL A 314 -3.35 -9.35 8.34
N HIS A 315 -4.37 -8.87 9.06
CA HIS A 315 -4.72 -7.45 9.19
C HIS A 315 -4.90 -7.10 10.67
N PRO A 316 -3.83 -7.13 11.50
CA PRO A 316 -3.92 -6.75 12.91
C PRO A 316 -4.49 -5.34 13.09
N GLU A 317 -4.22 -4.44 12.15
CA GLU A 317 -4.71 -3.06 12.14
C GLU A 317 -6.22 -2.93 11.85
N LEU A 318 -6.90 -4.00 11.41
CA LEU A 318 -8.32 -4.02 11.06
C LEU A 318 -9.15 -5.00 11.91
N GLU A 319 -8.63 -5.47 13.05
CA GLU A 319 -9.29 -6.52 13.83
C GLU A 319 -10.67 -6.12 14.37
N GLU A 320 -10.87 -4.84 14.69
CA GLU A 320 -12.17 -4.33 15.13
C GLU A 320 -13.20 -4.39 13.99
N GLU A 321 -12.76 -4.15 12.75
CA GLU A 321 -13.62 -4.13 11.57
C GLU A 321 -14.00 -5.55 11.10
N ALA A 322 -13.26 -6.58 11.54
CA ALA A 322 -13.54 -7.99 11.28
C ALA A 322 -14.64 -8.61 12.16
N ARG A 323 -15.07 -7.90 13.22
CA ARG A 323 -16.13 -8.34 14.16
C ARG A 323 -17.52 -8.16 13.56
#